data_AF-A0A7S1IJU4-F1
#
_entry.id   AF-A0A7S1IJU4-F1
#
_cell.length_a   1.000
_cell.length_b   1.000
_cell.length_c   1.000
_cell.angle_alpha   90.00
_cell.angle_beta   90.00
_cell.angle_gamma   90.00
#
_symmetry.space_group_name_H-M   'P 1'
#
loop_
_entity.id
_entity.type
_entity.pdbx_description
1 polymer ?
#
loop_
_entity_poly.entity_id
_entity_poly.type
_entity_poly.pdbx_seq_one_letter_code
_entity_poly.pdbx_strand_id
1 'polypeptide(L)'
;MEQQRRPKFGSMMDWRTPNPFENNYKWTSYNLFKAILCVVLLLPLRLLVSLVAIFMICVCAALGTLLAPRKTEGQERPIGDLVVALLLPVRLALRMILWSFGFWWISIKDERTDKSKTAPIIVVNHTSLM
;
A
#
# COMPACT_ATOMS: atom_id res chain seq x y z
N MET A 1 36.32 27.17 39.99
CA MET A 1 36.52 26.46 38.72
C MET A 1 35.51 25.32 38.68
N GLU A 2 34.28 25.63 38.26
CA GLU A 2 33.18 24.68 38.18
C GLU A 2 33.28 23.88 36.87
N GLN A 3 33.68 22.63 36.99
CA GLN A 3 33.70 21.70 35.87
C GLN A 3 32.29 21.09 35.72
N GLN A 4 31.47 21.81 34.96
CA GLN A 4 30.12 21.43 34.56
C GLN A 4 30.16 20.10 33.79
N ARG A 5 29.90 19.00 34.49
CA ARG A 5 29.88 17.65 33.93
C ARG A 5 28.63 17.52 33.05
N ARG A 6 28.79 17.69 31.73
CA ARG A 6 27.69 17.47 30.77
C ARG A 6 27.10 16.07 30.99
N PRO A 7 25.76 15.91 31.10
CA PRO A 7 25.17 14.59 31.16
C PRO A 7 25.49 13.88 29.84
N LYS A 8 26.22 12.75 29.92
CA LYS A 8 26.49 11.88 28.78
C LYS A 8 25.14 11.29 28.34
N PHE A 9 24.51 11.93 27.35
CA PHE A 9 23.23 11.53 26.75
C PHE A 9 23.27 10.15 26.04
N GLY A 10 24.37 9.40 26.17
CA GLY A 10 24.59 8.10 25.53
C GLY A 10 24.40 6.88 26.44
N SER A 11 24.00 7.05 27.71
CA SER A 11 23.87 5.91 28.64
C SER A 11 22.47 5.28 28.69
N MET A 12 21.54 5.71 27.82
CA MET A 12 20.17 5.16 27.72
C MET A 12 19.94 4.42 26.40
N MET A 13 21.00 3.94 25.75
CA MET A 13 20.88 2.89 24.73
C MET A 13 21.54 1.64 25.31
N ASP A 14 20.75 0.59 25.51
CA ASP A 14 21.28 -0.72 25.84
C ASP A 14 22.22 -1.12 24.69
N TRP A 15 23.52 -1.19 24.97
CA TRP A 15 24.57 -1.53 23.98
C TRP A 15 24.37 -2.93 23.40
N ARG A 16 23.48 -3.74 23.99
CA ARG A 16 23.02 -5.03 23.45
C ARG A 16 21.94 -4.89 22.38
N THR A 17 21.41 -3.70 22.14
CA THR A 17 20.44 -3.47 21.06
C THR A 17 21.22 -3.46 19.75
N PRO A 18 21.08 -4.48 18.89
CA PRO A 18 21.75 -4.48 17.59
C PRO A 18 21.29 -3.24 16.81
N ASN A 19 22.25 -2.51 16.26
CA ASN A 19 21.97 -1.33 15.46
C ASN A 19 21.04 -1.75 14.29
N PRO A 20 19.81 -1.22 14.19
CA PRO A 20 18.86 -1.62 13.16
C PRO A 20 19.33 -1.26 11.74
N PHE A 21 20.37 -0.42 11.62
CA PHE A 21 21.01 -0.06 10.36
C PHE A 21 22.22 -0.95 10.02
N GLU A 22 22.67 -1.82 10.93
CA GLU A 22 23.74 -2.79 10.69
C GLU A 22 23.15 -4.18 10.45
N ASN A 23 22.79 -4.47 9.21
CA ASN A 23 22.36 -5.80 8.83
C ASN A 23 23.57 -6.70 8.52
N ASN A 24 24.14 -7.33 9.54
CA ASN A 24 25.17 -8.37 9.37
C ASN A 24 24.53 -9.71 8.96
N TYR A 25 23.84 -9.75 7.82
CA TYR A 25 23.20 -10.97 7.33
C TYR A 25 24.22 -11.91 6.70
N LYS A 26 24.57 -12.99 7.43
CA LYS A 26 25.42 -14.05 6.89
C LYS A 26 24.60 -14.92 5.93
N TRP A 27 24.87 -14.79 4.64
CA TRP A 27 24.25 -15.61 3.59
C TRP A 27 24.78 -17.04 3.66
N THR A 28 24.20 -17.86 4.53
CA THR A 28 24.42 -19.31 4.55
C THR A 28 23.63 -19.99 3.44
N SER A 29 24.17 -21.04 2.80
CA SER A 29 23.51 -21.80 1.73
C SER A 29 22.11 -22.30 2.09
N TYR A 30 21.87 -22.58 3.37
CA TYR A 30 20.55 -22.91 3.92
C TYR A 30 19.53 -21.76 3.78
N ASN A 31 19.94 -20.52 4.09
CA ASN A 31 19.09 -19.34 3.95
C ASN A 31 18.80 -19.03 2.48
N LEU A 32 19.78 -19.25 1.60
CA LEU A 32 19.59 -19.11 0.15
C LEU A 32 18.58 -20.13 -0.38
N PHE A 33 18.73 -21.41 0.01
CA PHE A 33 17.78 -22.46 -0.38
C PHE A 33 16.36 -22.16 0.08
N LYS A 34 16.19 -21.73 1.34
CA LYS A 34 14.90 -21.32 1.89
C LYS A 34 14.29 -20.13 1.14
N ALA A 35 15.12 -19.15 0.79
CA ALA A 35 14.67 -17.99 0.01
C ALA A 35 14.21 -18.40 -1.40
N ILE A 36 14.98 -19.25 -2.10
CA ILE A 36 14.61 -19.75 -3.42
C ILE A 36 13.30 -20.53 -3.37
N LEU A 37 13.16 -21.46 -2.41
CA LEU A 37 11.94 -22.26 -2.26
C LEU A 37 10.72 -21.37 -1.95
N CYS A 38 10.91 -20.36 -1.11
CA CYS A 38 9.88 -19.36 -0.82
C CYS A 38 9.48 -18.59 -2.08
N VAL A 39 10.44 -18.11 -2.88
CA VAL A 39 10.18 -17.38 -4.12
C VAL A 39 9.47 -18.28 -5.14
N VAL A 40 9.95 -19.50 -5.35
CA VAL A 40 9.39 -20.44 -6.33
C VAL A 40 7.95 -20.82 -5.98
N LEU A 41 7.58 -20.88 -4.70
CA LEU A 41 6.21 -21.14 -4.27
C LEU A 41 5.32 -19.88 -4.24
N LEU A 42 5.83 -18.75 -3.73
CA LEU A 42 5.03 -17.53 -3.57
C LEU A 42 4.85 -16.77 -4.89
N LEU A 43 5.85 -16.76 -5.77
CA LEU A 43 5.82 -16.00 -7.01
C LEU A 43 4.70 -16.47 -7.97
N PRO A 44 4.51 -17.77 -8.26
CA PRO A 44 3.40 -18.22 -9.10
C PRO A 44 2.04 -17.95 -8.45
N LEU A 45 1.92 -18.08 -7.13
CA LEU A 45 0.70 -17.73 -6.41
C LEU A 45 0.37 -16.24 -6.57
N ARG A 46 1.36 -15.36 -6.40
CA ARG A 46 1.21 -13.90 -6.56
C ARG A 46 0.83 -13.52 -8.00
N LEU A 47 1.43 -14.19 -8.98
CA LEU A 47 1.11 -14.02 -10.40
C LEU A 47 -0.32 -14.48 -10.72
N LEU A 48 -0.75 -15.61 -10.17
CA LEU A 48 -2.12 -16.10 -10.36
C LEU A 48 -3.14 -15.11 -9.79
N VAL A 49 -2.91 -14.63 -8.56
CA VAL A 49 -3.79 -13.64 -7.91
C VAL A 49 -3.82 -12.33 -8.71
N SER A 50 -2.68 -11.84 -9.21
CA SER A 50 -2.64 -10.61 -10.00
C SER A 50 -3.35 -10.77 -11.35
N LEU A 51 -3.19 -11.91 -12.02
CA LEU A 51 -3.90 -12.20 -13.28
C LEU A 51 -5.42 -12.23 -13.10
N VAL A 52 -5.90 -12.91 -12.06
CA VAL A 52 -7.35 -12.96 -11.75
C VAL A 52 -7.88 -11.56 -11.41
N ALA A 53 -7.12 -10.77 -10.65
CA ALA A 53 -7.50 -9.41 -10.33
C ALA A 53 -7.56 -8.50 -11.57
N ILE A 54 -6.59 -8.60 -12.48
CA ILE A 54 -6.57 -7.87 -13.76
C ILE A 54 -7.78 -8.27 -14.61
N PHE A 55 -8.08 -9.57 -14.71
CA PHE A 55 -9.23 -10.06 -15.45
C PHE A 55 -10.54 -9.47 -14.90
N MET A 56 -10.73 -9.47 -13.58
CA MET A 56 -11.87 -8.85 -12.92
C MET A 56 -11.98 -7.34 -13.22
N ILE A 57 -10.85 -6.63 -13.23
CA ILE A 57 -10.82 -5.20 -13.58
C ILE A 57 -11.24 -4.99 -15.04
N CYS A 58 -10.76 -5.80 -15.98
CA CYS A 58 -11.14 -5.71 -17.38
C CYS A 58 -12.64 -5.96 -17.59
N VAL A 59 -13.20 -6.97 -16.92
CA VAL A 59 -14.65 -7.25 -16.98
C VAL A 59 -15.44 -6.06 -16.42
N CYS A 60 -15.02 -5.52 -15.27
CA CYS A 60 -15.63 -4.33 -14.71
C CYS A 60 -15.50 -3.12 -15.66
N ALA A 61 -14.33 -2.87 -16.25
CA ALA A 61 -14.14 -1.77 -17.19
C ALA A 61 -15.05 -1.89 -18.43
N ALA A 62 -15.20 -3.11 -18.97
CA ALA A 62 -16.10 -3.39 -20.08
C ALA A 62 -17.57 -3.12 -19.69
N LEU A 63 -18.00 -3.62 -18.53
CA LEU A 63 -19.34 -3.36 -17.99
C LEU A 63 -19.58 -1.87 -17.77
N GLY A 64 -18.64 -1.16 -17.15
CA GLY A 64 -18.72 0.29 -16.92
C GLY A 64 -18.83 1.08 -18.23
N THR A 65 -18.19 0.62 -19.30
CA THR A 65 -18.29 1.23 -20.64
C THR A 65 -19.67 0.98 -21.26
N LEU A 66 -20.25 -0.21 -21.08
CA LEU A 66 -21.60 -0.54 -21.57
C LEU A 66 -22.71 0.17 -20.78
N LEU A 67 -22.51 0.33 -19.47
CA LEU A 67 -23.45 0.96 -18.54
C LEU A 67 -23.29 2.49 -18.50
N ALA A 68 -22.27 3.06 -19.15
CA ALA A 68 -22.07 4.49 -19.21
C ALA A 68 -23.27 5.15 -19.92
N PRO A 69 -24.01 6.05 -19.25
CA PRO A 69 -25.14 6.72 -19.90
C PRO A 69 -24.62 7.51 -21.10
N ARG A 70 -25.25 7.32 -22.28
CA ARG A 70 -25.02 8.23 -23.41
C ARG A 70 -25.30 9.64 -22.91
N LYS A 71 -24.30 10.52 -23.01
CA LYS A 71 -24.35 11.92 -22.58
C LYS A 71 -25.66 12.55 -23.07
N THR A 72 -26.65 12.61 -22.19
CA THR A 72 -27.94 13.22 -22.47
C THR A 72 -27.81 14.65 -21.95
N GLU A 73 -28.08 15.63 -22.81
CA GLU A 73 -27.97 17.04 -22.44
C GLU A 73 -28.90 17.31 -21.23
N GLY A 74 -28.32 17.70 -20.10
CA GLY A 74 -29.06 18.00 -18.86
C GLY A 74 -28.76 17.11 -17.63
N GLN A 75 -27.89 16.10 -17.75
CA GLN A 75 -27.53 15.25 -16.60
C GLN A 75 -26.59 16.00 -15.62
N GLU A 76 -27.10 16.39 -14.45
CA GLU A 76 -26.31 17.07 -13.38
C GLU A 76 -25.20 16.18 -12.80
N ARG A 77 -25.34 14.85 -12.89
CA ARG A 77 -24.33 13.89 -12.41
C ARG A 77 -23.54 13.29 -13.59
N PRO A 78 -22.22 13.52 -13.67
CA PRO A 78 -21.40 13.03 -14.79
C PRO A 78 -21.22 11.50 -14.82
N ILE A 79 -21.57 10.78 -13.75
CA ILE A 79 -21.38 9.33 -13.59
C ILE A 79 -22.64 8.74 -12.93
N GLY A 80 -23.22 7.68 -13.51
CA GLY A 80 -24.36 6.98 -12.92
C GLY A 80 -23.98 6.15 -11.68
N ASP A 81 -24.90 6.02 -10.72
CA ASP A 81 -24.65 5.34 -9.44
C ASP A 81 -24.19 3.86 -9.61
N LEU A 82 -24.59 3.20 -10.70
CA LEU A 82 -24.14 1.84 -11.05
C LEU A 82 -22.65 1.78 -11.41
N VAL A 83 -22.15 2.78 -12.15
CA VAL A 83 -20.71 2.88 -12.49
C VAL A 83 -19.90 3.18 -11.22
N VAL A 84 -20.46 3.95 -10.29
CA VAL A 84 -19.87 4.20 -8.97
C VAL A 84 -19.83 2.92 -8.12
N ALA A 85 -20.87 2.10 -8.14
CA ALA A 85 -20.87 0.80 -7.45
C ALA A 85 -19.80 -0.15 -8.02
N LEU A 86 -19.56 -0.09 -9.34
CA LEU A 86 -18.55 -0.89 -10.03
C LEU A 86 -17.10 -0.54 -9.65
N LEU A 87 -16.86 0.65 -9.10
CA LEU A 87 -15.55 1.06 -8.60
C LEU A 87 -15.15 0.31 -7.31
N LEU A 88 -16.10 -0.20 -6.53
CA LEU A 88 -15.80 -0.96 -5.30
C LEU A 88 -15.03 -2.27 -5.58
N PRO A 89 -15.50 -3.18 -6.45
CA PRO A 89 -14.76 -4.40 -6.76
C PRO A 89 -13.41 -4.09 -7.45
N VAL A 90 -13.34 -3.03 -8.28
CA VAL A 90 -12.09 -2.58 -8.90
C VAL A 90 -11.07 -2.13 -7.85
N ARG A 91 -11.50 -1.36 -6.84
CA ARG A 91 -10.62 -0.97 -5.72
C ARG A 91 -10.10 -2.18 -4.95
N LEU A 92 -10.95 -3.17 -4.71
CA LEU A 92 -10.55 -4.41 -4.04
C LEU A 92 -9.54 -5.21 -4.89
N ALA A 93 -9.77 -5.32 -6.20
CA ALA A 93 -8.87 -5.99 -7.14
C ALA A 93 -7.50 -5.30 -7.22
N LEU A 94 -7.46 -3.97 -7.34
CA LEU A 94 -6.21 -3.19 -7.25
C LEU A 94 -5.48 -3.50 -5.95
N ARG A 95 -6.22 -3.61 -4.85
CA ARG A 95 -5.64 -3.86 -3.54
C ARG A 95 -5.02 -5.26 -3.43
N MET A 96 -5.63 -6.26 -4.06
CA MET A 96 -5.03 -7.60 -4.19
C MET A 96 -3.74 -7.56 -5.03
N ILE A 97 -3.69 -6.75 -6.09
CA ILE A 97 -2.49 -6.57 -6.91
C ILE A 97 -1.37 -5.93 -6.09
N LEU A 98 -1.65 -4.85 -5.35
CA LEU A 98 -0.68 -4.21 -4.44
C LEU A 98 -0.13 -5.21 -3.41
N TRP A 99 -0.98 -6.07 -2.84
CA TRP A 99 -0.56 -7.12 -1.93
C TRP A 99 0.37 -8.14 -2.61
N SER A 100 0.10 -8.54 -3.86
CA SER A 100 1.00 -9.42 -4.63
C SER A 100 2.38 -8.79 -4.85
N PHE A 101 2.48 -7.47 -5.02
CA PHE A 101 3.76 -6.75 -5.11
C PHE A 101 4.45 -6.54 -3.76
N GLY A 102 3.87 -7.02 -2.65
CA GLY A 102 4.45 -6.91 -1.32
C GLY A 102 4.07 -5.64 -0.56
N PHE A 103 3.17 -4.81 -1.10
CA PHE A 103 2.64 -3.68 -0.34
C PHE A 103 1.64 -4.19 0.69
N TRP A 104 1.99 -4.02 1.96
CA TRP A 104 1.11 -4.36 3.07
C TRP A 104 -0.13 -3.47 3.07
N TRP A 105 -1.24 -3.98 3.64
CA TRP A 105 -2.44 -3.18 3.80
C TRP A 105 -2.22 -2.06 4.81
N ILE A 106 -1.98 -0.84 4.31
CA ILE A 106 -2.00 0.38 5.12
C ILE A 106 -3.45 0.85 5.22
N SER A 107 -3.99 0.88 6.45
CA SER A 107 -5.30 1.46 6.72
C SER A 107 -5.15 2.95 6.96
N ILE A 108 -5.72 3.76 6.08
CA ILE A 108 -5.73 5.22 6.20
C ILE A 108 -7.08 5.60 6.79
N LYS A 109 -7.07 6.21 7.99
CA LYS A 109 -8.28 6.81 8.57
C LYS A 109 -8.40 8.24 8.07
N ASP A 110 -9.50 8.52 7.37
CA ASP A 110 -9.87 9.88 6.97
C ASP A 110 -10.93 10.41 7.94
N GLU A 111 -10.49 11.29 8.84
CA GLU A 111 -11.27 11.91 9.90
C GLU A 111 -11.88 13.27 9.50
N ARG A 112 -11.85 13.62 8.20
CA ARG A 112 -12.47 14.87 7.73
C ARG A 112 -13.98 14.88 7.93
N THR A 113 -14.48 15.97 8.52
CA THR A 113 -15.91 16.21 8.78
C THR A 113 -16.76 16.23 7.52
N ASP A 114 -16.26 16.80 6.40
CA ASP A 114 -16.96 16.89 5.12
C ASP A 114 -16.09 16.41 3.95
N LYS A 115 -16.30 15.16 3.52
CA LYS A 115 -15.50 14.51 2.46
C LYS A 115 -15.86 14.97 1.05
N SER A 116 -17.06 15.51 0.84
CA SER A 116 -17.56 15.96 -0.47
C SER A 116 -17.30 17.43 -0.76
N LYS A 117 -17.15 18.27 0.28
CA LYS A 117 -17.01 19.74 0.13
C LYS A 117 -15.57 20.24 0.20
N THR A 118 -14.65 19.47 0.77
CA THR A 118 -13.27 19.92 1.00
C THR A 118 -12.28 19.02 0.26
N ALA A 119 -11.46 19.63 -0.60
CA ALA A 119 -10.40 18.93 -1.31
C ALA A 119 -9.42 18.27 -0.30
N PRO A 120 -8.97 17.03 -0.53
CA PRO A 120 -7.99 16.38 0.32
C PRO A 120 -6.62 17.05 0.19
N ILE A 121 -6.28 17.93 1.14
CA ILE A 121 -4.91 18.43 1.29
C ILE A 121 -4.16 17.40 2.13
N ILE A 122 -3.18 16.74 1.53
CA ILE A 122 -2.34 15.75 2.20
C ILE A 122 -1.10 16.48 2.73
N VAL A 123 -1.04 16.66 4.06
CA VAL A 123 0.16 17.15 4.74
C VAL A 123 0.87 15.94 5.33
N VAL A 124 2.07 15.64 4.83
CA VAL A 124 2.85 14.47 5.25
C VAL A 124 3.96 14.93 6.19
N ASN A 125 4.14 14.24 7.31
CA ASN A 125 5.31 14.42 8.14
C ASN A 125 6.50 13.65 7.54
N HIS A 126 7.65 14.30 7.37
CA HIS A 126 8.88 13.70 6.83
C HIS A 126 9.57 12.77 7.85
N THR A 127 8.88 11.69 8.22
CA THR A 127 9.35 10.77 9.27
C THR A 127 10.21 9.63 8.73
N SER A 128 10.11 9.29 7.44
CA SER A 128 11.05 8.35 6.80
C SER A 128 10.98 8.49 5.28
N LEU A 129 12.14 8.47 4.63
CA LEU A 129 12.30 8.22 3.20
C LEU A 129 13.18 6.98 3.12
N MET A 130 12.54 5.82 3.15
CA MET A 130 13.20 4.51 3.10
C MET A 130 12.95 3.89 1.72
#